data_AF-A0A1I0NL41-F1
#
_entry.id   AF-A0A1I0NL41-F1
#
_cell.length_a   1.000
_cell.length_b   1.000
_cell.length_c   1.000
_cell.angle_alpha   90.00
_cell.angle_beta   90.00
_cell.angle_gamma   90.00
#
_symmetry.space_group_name_H-M   'P 1'
#
loop_
_entity.id
_entity.type
_entity.pdbx_description
1 polymer ?
#
loop_
_entity_poly.entity_id
_entity_poly.type
_entity_poly.pdbx_seq_one_letter_code
_entity_poly.pdbx_strand_id
1 'polypeptide(L)'
;MADDSRGREVVVPERLYKTVTVFSTLFAIVAVVLGFVALDAATDTGSAAPEEVSVPTAALGVGLIAAGGVVYAFASRFRARGMVTDKNSDDETSDNG
;
A
#
# COMPACT_ATOMS: atom_id res chain seq x y z
N MET A 1 1.44 5.40 -26.12
CA MET A 1 2.74 5.70 -25.49
C MET A 1 2.48 6.07 -24.04
N ALA A 2 2.43 5.10 -23.14
CA ALA A 2 2.16 5.32 -21.73
C ALA A 2 2.99 4.32 -20.92
N ASP A 3 4.29 4.57 -20.82
CA ASP A 3 5.19 3.72 -20.04
C ASP A 3 6.30 4.55 -19.40
N ASP A 4 5.91 5.51 -18.53
CA ASP A 4 6.87 6.34 -17.79
C ASP A 4 6.49 6.56 -16.31
N SER A 5 5.49 5.83 -15.81
CA SER A 5 5.12 5.82 -14.38
C SER A 5 5.58 4.55 -13.64
N ARG A 6 6.25 3.62 -14.32
CA ARG A 6 6.96 2.49 -13.71
C ARG A 6 8.28 3.00 -13.13
N GLY A 7 8.14 3.80 -12.08
CA GLY A 7 9.21 4.62 -11.53
C GLY A 7 10.53 3.88 -11.40
N ARG A 8 11.60 4.56 -11.78
CA ARG A 8 13.03 4.46 -11.40
C ARG A 8 13.41 3.61 -10.17
N GLU A 9 13.37 2.28 -10.23
CA GLU A 9 13.68 1.39 -9.10
C GLU A 9 14.96 1.80 -8.36
N VAL A 10 14.90 1.87 -7.03
CA VAL A 10 16.03 2.35 -6.20
C VAL A 10 16.74 1.16 -5.59
N VAL A 11 17.97 0.90 -6.04
CA VAL A 11 18.81 -0.19 -5.51
C VAL A 11 19.45 0.24 -4.19
N VAL A 12 19.16 -0.47 -3.11
CA VAL A 12 19.65 -0.21 -1.76
C VAL A 12 20.42 -1.42 -1.20
N PRO A 13 21.33 -1.21 -0.23
CA PRO A 13 21.94 -2.29 0.54
C PRO A 13 20.91 -3.21 1.21
N GLU A 14 21.22 -4.52 1.29
CA GLU A 14 20.36 -5.58 1.84
C GLU A 14 19.72 -5.24 3.19
N ARG A 15 20.51 -4.72 4.14
CA ARG A 15 20.03 -4.36 5.48
C ARG A 15 18.97 -3.27 5.42
N LEU A 16 19.16 -2.28 4.54
CA LEU A 16 18.22 -1.17 4.36
C LEU A 16 16.93 -1.63 3.67
N TYR A 17 17.04 -2.48 2.64
CA TYR A 17 15.87 -3.08 2.01
C TYR A 17 14.97 -3.77 3.05
N LYS A 18 15.55 -4.66 3.88
CA LYS A 18 14.79 -5.40 4.88
C LYS A 18 14.14 -4.49 5.91
N THR A 19 14.89 -3.51 6.43
CA THR A 19 14.36 -2.54 7.39
C THR A 19 13.23 -1.74 6.78
N VAL A 20 13.44 -1.12 5.62
CA VAL A 20 12.42 -0.28 4.98
C VAL A 20 11.18 -1.10 4.67
N THR A 21 11.31 -2.29 4.07
CA THR A 21 10.15 -3.13 3.75
C THR A 21 9.38 -3.52 5.01
N VAL A 22 10.04 -4.01 6.05
CA VAL A 22 9.35 -4.45 7.29
C VAL A 22 8.70 -3.29 8.04
N PHE A 23 9.41 -2.19 8.24
CA PHE A 23 8.84 -1.03 8.93
C PHE A 23 7.74 -0.37 8.11
N SER A 24 7.87 -0.34 6.78
CA SER A 24 6.84 0.24 5.90
C SER A 24 5.59 -0.63 5.87
N THR A 25 5.71 -1.95 5.75
CA THR A 25 4.53 -2.82 5.79
C THR A 25 3.88 -2.81 7.17
N LEU A 26 4.67 -2.78 8.25
CA LEU A 26 4.15 -2.63 9.61
C LEU A 26 3.39 -1.31 9.77
N PHE A 27 4.00 -0.18 9.40
CA PHE A 27 3.35 1.12 9.50
C PHE A 27 2.13 1.22 8.59
N ALA A 28 2.20 0.68 7.38
CA ALA A 28 1.06 0.64 6.45
C ALA A 28 -0.12 -0.13 7.06
N ILE A 29 0.12 -1.32 7.60
CA ILE A 29 -0.93 -2.12 8.25
C ILE A 29 -1.50 -1.38 9.45
N VAL A 30 -0.66 -0.83 10.33
CA VAL A 30 -1.10 -0.08 11.51
C VAL A 30 -1.94 1.13 11.10
N ALA A 31 -1.50 1.91 10.12
CA ALA A 31 -2.24 3.07 9.62
C ALA A 31 -3.59 2.66 9.03
N VAL A 32 -3.65 1.60 8.21
CA VAL A 32 -4.90 1.09 7.65
C VAL A 32 -5.85 0.63 8.75
N VAL A 33 -5.38 -0.15 9.73
CA VAL A 33 -6.21 -0.62 10.85
C VAL A 33 -6.74 0.55 11.67
N LEU A 34 -5.89 1.51 12.04
CA LEU A 34 -6.32 2.70 12.76
C LEU A 34 -7.32 3.53 11.96
N GLY A 35 -7.14 3.61 10.64
CA GLY A 35 -8.07 4.30 9.74
C GLY A 35 -9.45 3.64 9.71
N PHE A 36 -9.49 2.31 9.64
CA PHE A 36 -10.74 1.55 9.74
C PHE A 36 -11.41 1.72 11.10
N VAL A 37 -10.66 1.66 12.20
CA VAL A 37 -11.20 1.88 13.56
C VAL A 37 -11.79 3.29 13.69
N ALA A 38 -11.11 4.31 13.18
CA ALA A 38 -11.63 5.68 13.19
C ALA A 38 -12.89 5.83 12.34
N LEU A 39 -12.95 5.15 11.18
CA LEU A 39 -14.12 5.17 10.31
C LEU A 39 -15.32 4.44 10.94
N ASP A 40 -15.08 3.31 11.59
CA ASP A 40 -16.07 2.53 12.33
C ASP A 40 -16.67 3.34 13.47
N ALA A 41 -15.82 4.01 14.26
CA ALA A 41 -16.25 4.92 15.31
C ALA A 41 -17.03 6.13 14.78
N ALA A 42 -16.68 6.63 13.59
CA ALA A 42 -17.38 7.76 12.96
C ALA A 42 -18.76 7.40 12.41
N THR A 43 -18.98 6.12 12.07
CA THR A 43 -20.21 5.62 11.42
C THR A 43 -21.04 4.72 12.31
N ASP A 44 -20.66 4.52 13.58
CA ASP A 44 -21.26 3.55 14.50
C ASP A 44 -21.43 2.18 13.83
N THR A 45 -20.30 1.67 13.29
CA THR A 45 -20.25 0.42 12.51
C THR A 45 -21.25 0.41 11.33
N GLY A 46 -21.45 1.57 10.70
CA GLY A 46 -22.35 1.75 9.56
C GLY A 46 -23.83 1.90 9.94
N SER A 47 -24.15 2.03 11.23
CA SER A 47 -25.54 2.18 11.72
C SER A 47 -25.96 3.64 11.93
N ALA A 48 -25.01 4.57 11.98
CA ALA A 48 -25.29 5.99 12.21
C ALA A 48 -26.12 6.61 11.08
N ALA A 49 -27.07 7.48 11.44
CA ALA A 49 -27.74 8.31 10.45
C ALA A 49 -26.73 9.31 9.82
N PRO A 50 -26.93 9.77 8.57
CA PRO A 50 -25.99 10.67 7.90
C PRO A 50 -25.68 11.95 8.67
N GLU A 51 -26.64 12.40 9.49
CA GLU A 51 -26.55 13.59 10.34
C GLU A 51 -25.76 13.36 11.64
N GLU A 52 -25.54 12.10 12.03
CA GLU A 52 -24.78 11.71 13.23
C GLU A 52 -23.31 11.39 12.90
N VAL A 53 -22.99 11.21 11.60
CA VAL A 53 -21.63 10.89 11.16
C VAL A 53 -20.68 12.05 11.43
N SER A 54 -19.64 11.77 12.21
CA SER A 54 -18.58 12.75 12.46
C SER A 54 -17.65 12.88 11.25
N VAL A 55 -17.96 13.85 10.37
CA VAL A 55 -17.17 14.12 9.15
C VAL A 55 -15.67 14.28 9.41
N PRO A 56 -15.20 15.00 10.46
CA PRO A 56 -13.76 15.11 10.72
C PRO A 56 -13.09 13.77 11.03
N THR A 57 -13.75 12.91 11.81
CA THR A 57 -13.24 11.59 12.21
C THR A 57 -13.25 10.64 11.02
N ALA A 58 -14.32 10.65 10.21
CA ALA A 58 -14.40 9.87 8.99
C ALA A 58 -13.31 10.27 7.98
N ALA A 59 -13.07 11.58 7.81
CA ALA A 59 -12.00 12.10 6.96
C ALA A 59 -10.61 11.68 7.45
N LEU A 60 -10.38 11.70 8.78
CA LEU A 60 -9.16 11.17 9.39
C LEU A 60 -8.98 9.68 9.07
N GLY A 61 -10.04 8.87 9.26
CA GLY A 61 -10.02 7.44 8.96
C GLY A 61 -9.65 7.14 7.51
N VAL A 62 -10.29 7.82 6.56
CA VAL A 62 -9.97 7.72 5.13
C VAL A 62 -8.53 8.18 4.85
N GLY A 63 -8.10 9.28 5.47
CA GLY A 63 -6.74 9.80 5.36
C GLY A 63 -5.68 8.81 5.81
N LEU A 64 -5.92 8.10 6.92
CA LEU A 64 -5.02 7.06 7.43
C LEU A 64 -4.94 5.85 6.49
N ILE A 65 -6.07 5.41 5.93
CA ILE A 65 -6.09 4.32 4.94
C ILE A 65 -5.27 4.72 3.70
N ALA A 66 -5.49 5.93 3.18
CA ALA A 66 -4.74 6.44 2.05
C ALA A 66 -3.24 6.56 2.35
N ALA A 67 -2.88 7.09 3.53
CA ALA A 67 -1.50 7.19 3.98
C ALA A 67 -0.81 5.81 4.08
N GLY A 68 -1.51 4.81 4.64
CA GLY A 68 -0.99 3.44 4.69
C GLY A 68 -0.74 2.86 3.29
N GLY A 69 -1.65 3.10 2.34
CA GLY A 69 -1.48 2.72 0.94
C GLY A 69 -0.27 3.38 0.28
N VAL A 70 -0.04 4.68 0.54
CA VAL A 70 1.13 5.41 0.05
C VAL A 70 2.43 4.83 0.62
N VAL A 71 2.46 4.51 1.92
CA VAL A 71 3.64 3.90 2.55
C VAL A 71 3.94 2.52 1.97
N TYR A 72 2.91 1.70 1.73
CA TYR A 72 3.08 0.41 1.07
C TYR A 72 3.62 0.54 -0.36
N ALA A 73 3.07 1.48 -1.15
CA ALA A 73 3.54 1.77 -2.50
C ALA A 73 4.96 2.34 -2.52
N PHE A 74 5.37 3.07 -1.48
CA PHE A 74 6.74 3.53 -1.33
C PHE A 74 7.71 2.38 -1.01
N ALA A 75 7.28 1.39 -0.24
CA ALA A 75 8.09 0.22 0.09
C ALA A 75 8.42 -0.62 -1.16
N SER A 76 7.48 -0.79 -2.09
CA SER A 76 7.66 -1.55 -3.34
C SER A 76 8.66 -0.91 -4.32
N ARG A 77 9.11 0.31 -4.02
CA ARG A 77 10.04 1.09 -4.82
C ARG A 77 11.51 0.66 -4.68
N PHE A 78 11.84 0.02 -3.55
CA PHE A 78 13.21 -0.35 -3.20
C PHE A 78 13.53 -1.77 -3.63
N ARG A 79 14.74 -1.97 -4.16
CA ARG A 79 15.29 -3.29 -4.49
C ARG A 79 16.64 -3.51 -3.83
N ALA A 80 16.88 -4.74 -3.38
CA ALA A 80 18.18 -5.17 -2.89
C ALA A 80 19.12 -5.52 -4.06
N ARG A 81 20.43 -5.32 -3.84
CA ARG A 81 21.48 -5.47 -4.86
C ARG A 81 21.72 -6.97 -5.13
N GLY A 82 21.00 -7.54 -6.11
CA GLY A 82 21.14 -8.95 -6.51
C GLY A 82 19.83 -9.72 -6.72
N MET A 83 18.65 -9.11 -6.50
CA MET A 83 17.37 -9.74 -6.85
C MET A 83 17.19 -9.83 -8.37
N VAL A 84 17.28 -11.05 -8.92
CA VAL A 84 16.90 -11.37 -10.30
C VAL A 84 15.40 -11.12 -10.46
N THR A 85 14.99 -10.45 -11.55
CA THR A 85 13.57 -10.25 -11.88
C THR A 85 13.05 -11.48 -12.60
N ASP A 86 12.70 -12.54 -11.87
CA ASP A 86 11.89 -13.61 -12.46
C ASP A 86 10.42 -13.21 -12.38
N LYS A 87 9.97 -12.46 -13.39
CA LYS A 87 8.59 -12.38 -13.92
C LYS A 87 8.46 -11.13 -14.79
N ASN A 88 8.90 -11.25 -16.03
CA ASN A 88 8.01 -10.86 -17.12
C ASN A 88 7.31 -12.17 -17.48
N SER A 89 6.03 -12.30 -17.14
CA SER A 89 5.18 -13.30 -17.77
C SER A 89 4.97 -12.81 -19.20
N ASP A 90 5.95 -13.06 -20.05
CA ASP A 90 5.70 -13.14 -21.48
C ASP A 90 4.70 -14.29 -21.63
N ASP A 91 3.54 -13.99 -22.20
CA ASP A 91 2.49 -14.96 -22.51
C ASP A 91 3.11 -16.11 -23.32
N GLU A 92 3.51 -17.19 -22.64
CA GLU A 92 3.77 -18.46 -23.31
C GLU A 92 2.41 -18.95 -23.83
N THR A 93 2.09 -18.57 -25.05
CA THR A 93 1.09 -19.25 -25.87
C THR A 93 1.52 -20.71 -25.95
N SER A 94 0.98 -21.53 -25.07
CA SER A 94 1.11 -22.97 -25.14
C SER A 94 0.29 -23.43 -26.33
N ASP A 95 0.94 -23.49 -27.50
CA ASP A 95 0.47 -24.23 -28.66
C ASP A 95 0.56 -25.72 -28.33
N ASN A 96 -0.55 -26.31 -27.89
CA ASN A 96 -0.69 -27.74 -27.69
C ASN A 96 -1.28 -28.36 -28.97
N GLY A 97 -0.38 -28.88 -29.82
CA GLY A 97 -0.72 -29.67 -30.99
C GLY A 97 -1.49 -30.96 -30.70
#